data_AF-A0A016V188-F1
#
_entry.id   AF-A0A016V188-F1
#
_cell.length_a   1.000
_cell.length_b   1.000
_cell.length_c   1.000
_cell.angle_alpha   90.00
_cell.angle_beta   90.00
_cell.angle_gamma   90.00
#
_symmetry.space_group_name_H-M   'P 1'
#
loop_
_entity.id
_entity.type
_entity.pdbx_description
1 polymer ?
#
loop_
_entity_poly.entity_id
_entity_poly.type
_entity_poly.pdbx_seq_one_letter_code
_entity_poly.pdbx_strand_id
1 'polypeptide(L)'
;MGVRVDGRLLHHLRFADDIVVIIPSISQAEHMLADFDDACGKIGLQLNLTKTMFMRNGWAPDAPFSFNGTTISECSSYVYLGREVNMMNDLASELGRRKRTAWGAYKSIEDVAKRTKNIRLRAHLFNTTVLPALTEASET
;
A
#
# COMPACT_ATOMS: atom_id res chain seq x y z
N MET A 1 20.41 7.41 1.51
CA MET A 1 20.00 6.01 1.78
C MET A 1 18.60 5.79 1.23
N GLY A 2 18.38 4.69 0.53
CA GLY A 2 17.13 4.30 -0.12
C GLY A 2 17.15 2.77 -0.35
N VAL A 3 16.07 2.18 -0.85
CA VAL A 3 16.09 0.75 -1.20
C VAL A 3 16.70 0.58 -2.59
N ARG A 4 17.70 -0.30 -2.72
CA ARG A 4 18.29 -0.60 -4.03
C ARG A 4 17.41 -1.62 -4.75
N VAL A 5 16.83 -1.21 -5.87
CA VAL A 5 15.99 -2.04 -6.75
C VAL A 5 16.61 -2.00 -8.14
N ASP A 6 16.95 -3.15 -8.71
CA ASP A 6 17.55 -3.27 -10.04
C ASP A 6 18.74 -2.32 -10.28
N GLY A 7 19.60 -2.21 -9.27
CA GLY A 7 20.79 -1.33 -9.31
C GLY A 7 20.52 0.16 -9.09
N ARG A 8 19.25 0.58 -9.00
CA ARG A 8 18.84 1.97 -8.73
C ARG A 8 18.52 2.17 -7.26
N LEU A 9 18.91 3.32 -6.72
CA LEU A 9 18.59 3.69 -5.33
C LEU A 9 17.24 4.42 -5.29
N LEU A 10 16.26 3.82 -4.63
CA LEU A 10 14.91 4.34 -4.54
C LEU A 10 14.68 5.01 -3.19
N HIS A 11 14.35 6.30 -3.23
CA HIS A 11 14.11 7.13 -2.03
C HIS A 11 12.63 7.44 -1.80
N HIS A 12 11.81 7.37 -2.84
CA HIS A 12 10.39 7.63 -2.77
C HIS A 12 9.62 6.86 -3.84
N LEU A 13 8.36 6.55 -3.56
CA LEU A 13 7.35 6.12 -4.53
C LEU A 13 6.24 7.17 -4.53
N ARG A 14 5.77 7.56 -5.71
CA ARG A 14 4.78 8.64 -5.87
C ARG A 14 3.74 8.23 -6.89
N PHE A 15 2.48 8.23 -6.50
CA PHE A 15 1.35 8.02 -7.39
C PHE A 15 0.17 8.88 -6.94
N ALA A 16 -0.26 9.82 -7.78
CA ALA A 16 -1.24 10.84 -7.40
C ALA A 16 -0.84 11.53 -6.07
N ASP A 17 -1.73 11.50 -5.07
CA ASP A 17 -1.53 12.01 -3.71
C ASP A 17 -0.85 11.01 -2.75
N ASP A 18 -0.72 9.72 -3.14
CA ASP A 18 -0.07 8.70 -2.33
C ASP A 18 1.45 8.70 -2.52
N ILE A 19 2.16 9.10 -1.47
CA ILE A 19 3.62 9.23 -1.44
C ILE A 19 4.20 8.36 -0.34
N VAL A 20 5.16 7.52 -0.70
CA VAL A 20 5.97 6.74 0.24
C VAL A 20 7.39 7.28 0.20
N VAL A 21 7.98 7.57 1.35
CA VAL A 21 9.37 8.02 1.47
C VAL A 21 10.16 7.01 2.29
N ILE A 22 11.36 6.68 1.82
CA ILE A 22 12.26 5.70 2.45
C ILE A 22 13.44 6.44 3.07
N ILE A 23 13.51 6.40 4.40
CA ILE A 23 14.38 7.28 5.18
C ILE A 23 15.11 6.44 6.26
N PRO A 24 16.39 6.69 6.54
CA PRO A 24 17.17 5.87 7.48
C PRO A 24 16.94 6.21 8.96
N SER A 25 16.30 7.33 9.30
CA SER A 25 16.04 7.74 10.69
C SER A 25 14.82 8.65 10.81
N ILE A 26 14.22 8.68 12.00
CA ILE A 26 13.13 9.59 12.34
C ILE A 26 13.55 11.05 12.16
N SER A 27 14.75 11.42 12.59
CA SER A 27 15.26 12.80 12.44
C SER A 27 15.35 13.25 10.97
N GLN A 28 15.78 12.37 10.06
CA GLN A 28 15.76 12.68 8.63
C GLN A 28 14.33 12.73 8.10
N ALA A 29 13.41 11.95 8.67
CA ALA A 29 12.01 11.97 8.29
C ALA A 29 11.33 13.29 8.67
N GLU A 30 11.61 13.82 9.86
CA GLU A 30 11.15 15.14 10.30
C GLU A 30 11.62 16.24 9.35
N HIS A 31 12.92 16.26 9.02
CA HIS A 31 13.46 17.25 8.08
C HIS A 31 12.84 17.12 6.68
N MET A 32 12.74 15.90 6.14
CA MET A 32 12.15 15.70 4.81
C MET A 32 10.66 16.03 4.76
N LEU A 33 9.91 15.72 5.82
CA LEU A 33 8.50 16.11 5.91
C LEU A 33 8.34 17.63 6.03
N ALA A 34 9.23 18.32 6.76
CA ALA A 34 9.21 19.78 6.86
C ALA A 34 9.43 20.44 5.49
N ASP A 35 10.46 20.01 4.75
CA ASP A 35 10.74 20.50 3.40
C ASP A 35 9.59 20.20 2.44
N PHE A 36 8.99 19.00 2.59
CA PHE A 36 7.88 18.58 1.74
C PHE A 36 6.58 19.36 2.03
N ASP A 37 6.27 19.61 3.30
CA ASP A 37 5.11 20.41 3.72
C ASP A 37 5.23 21.87 3.28
N ASP A 38 6.43 22.47 3.41
CA ASP A 38 6.72 23.82 2.89
C ASP A 38 6.54 23.88 1.37
N ALA A 39 7.06 22.88 0.64
CA ALA A 39 6.89 22.80 -0.81
C ALA A 39 5.41 22.64 -1.22
N CYS A 40 4.63 21.82 -0.49
CA CYS A 40 3.19 21.69 -0.69
C CYS A 40 2.47 23.02 -0.44
N GLY A 41 2.82 23.72 0.64
CA GLY A 41 2.22 24.99 1.02
C GLY A 41 2.37 26.07 -0.06
N LYS A 42 3.51 26.10 -0.76
CA LYS A 42 3.76 27.05 -1.88
C LYS A 42 2.78 26.90 -3.04
N ILE A 43 2.18 25.73 -3.20
CA ILE A 43 1.17 25.44 -4.24
C ILE A 43 -0.24 25.27 -3.67
N GLY A 44 -0.45 25.64 -2.40
CA GLY A 44 -1.75 25.57 -1.73
C GLY A 44 -2.18 24.16 -1.34
N LEU A 45 -1.25 23.21 -1.26
CA LEU A 45 -1.49 21.85 -0.75
C LEU A 45 -1.00 21.72 0.70
N GLN A 46 -1.53 20.72 1.41
CA GLN A 46 -1.17 20.43 2.79
C GLN A 46 -1.08 18.93 3.02
N LEU A 47 -0.17 18.52 3.90
CA LEU A 47 -0.09 17.14 4.35
C LEU A 47 -1.29 16.77 5.21
N ASN A 48 -1.89 15.61 4.93
CA ASN A 48 -2.91 15.03 5.80
C ASN A 48 -2.26 14.15 6.88
N LEU A 49 -1.82 14.78 7.98
CA LEU A 49 -1.13 14.08 9.08
C LEU A 49 -1.97 12.98 9.74
N THR A 50 -3.30 13.04 9.64
CA THR A 50 -4.18 11.98 10.16
C THR A 50 -4.17 10.71 9.32
N LYS A 51 -3.86 10.83 8.02
CA LYS A 51 -3.69 9.71 7.09
C LYS A 51 -2.23 9.29 6.92
N THR A 52 -1.29 10.18 7.20
CA THR A 52 0.13 9.86 7.19
C THR A 52 0.42 8.82 8.28
N MET A 53 1.04 7.73 7.88
CA MET A 53 1.51 6.68 8.78
C MET A 53 2.99 6.43 8.52
N PHE A 54 3.67 5.85 9.50
CA PHE A 54 5.04 5.36 9.30
C PHE A 54 5.14 3.89 9.68
N MET A 55 6.16 3.25 9.12
CA MET A 55 6.55 1.87 9.43
C MET A 55 8.04 1.88 9.71
N ARG A 56 8.49 1.03 10.62
CA ARG A 56 9.92 0.89 10.91
C ARG A 56 10.34 -0.59 10.94
N ASN A 57 11.57 -0.84 10.55
CA ASN A 57 12.14 -2.19 10.63
C ASN A 57 12.66 -2.48 12.05
N GLY A 58 13.05 -3.73 12.30
CA GLY A 58 13.56 -4.16 13.62
C GLY A 58 14.90 -3.55 14.03
N TRP A 59 15.58 -2.82 13.16
CA TRP A 59 16.83 -2.11 13.50
C TRP A 59 16.58 -0.67 13.95
N ALA A 60 15.43 -0.11 13.62
CA ALA A 60 15.08 1.24 14.02
C ALA A 60 14.71 1.28 15.51
N PRO A 61 15.14 2.31 16.25
CA PRO A 61 14.75 2.50 17.65
C PRO A 61 13.23 2.53 17.80
N ASP A 62 12.76 2.01 18.93
CA ASP A 62 11.37 2.16 19.37
C ASP A 62 11.17 3.56 19.95
N ALA A 63 10.94 4.52 19.04
CA ALA A 63 10.79 5.92 19.38
C ALA A 63 9.54 6.50 18.69
N PRO A 64 8.78 7.36 19.39
CA PRO A 64 7.64 8.02 18.79
C PRO A 64 8.10 8.96 17.68
N PHE A 65 7.31 9.05 16.62
CA PHE A 65 7.51 10.00 15.52
C PHE A 65 6.41 11.05 15.58
N SER A 66 6.79 12.32 15.72
CA SER A 66 5.84 13.44 15.71
C SER A 66 6.27 14.49 14.70
N PHE A 67 5.31 15.10 14.03
CA PHE A 67 5.53 16.18 13.08
C PHE A 67 4.51 17.29 13.34
N ASN A 68 4.97 18.55 13.44
CA ASN A 68 4.15 19.72 13.78
C ASN A 68 3.24 19.49 15.02
N GLY A 69 3.77 18.86 16.07
CA GLY A 69 3.03 18.56 17.30
C GLY A 69 2.00 17.44 17.18
N THR A 70 1.88 16.81 16.00
CA THR A 70 1.00 15.66 15.77
C THR A 70 1.83 14.37 15.76
N THR A 71 1.48 13.41 16.62
CA THR A 71 2.08 12.08 16.57
C THR A 71 1.64 11.36 15.30
N ILE A 72 2.60 10.96 14.47
CA ILE A 72 2.34 10.16 13.27
C ILE A 72 2.10 8.72 13.72
N SER A 73 1.03 8.11 13.20
CA SER A 73 0.66 6.75 13.60
C SER A 73 1.64 5.73 13.03
N GLU A 74 2.12 4.82 13.88
CA GLU A 74 2.87 3.64 13.43
C GLU A 74 1.89 2.57 12.92
N CYS A 75 2.18 1.95 11.79
CA CYS A 75 1.46 0.76 11.32
C CYS A 75 2.41 -0.43 11.12
N SER A 76 1.86 -1.65 11.19
CA SER A 76 2.61 -2.89 10.93
C SER A 76 2.63 -3.25 9.43
N SER A 77 1.62 -2.82 8.69
CA SER A 77 1.52 -2.96 7.25
C SER A 77 0.78 -1.78 6.62
N TYR A 78 0.99 -1.61 5.32
CA TYR A 78 0.36 -0.56 4.53
C TYR A 78 0.01 -1.10 3.14
N VAL A 79 -1.12 -0.68 2.56
CA VAL A 79 -1.50 -1.07 1.19
C VAL A 79 -1.12 0.04 0.24
N TYR A 80 -0.05 -0.16 -0.53
CA TYR A 80 0.37 0.77 -1.57
C TYR A 80 -0.02 0.23 -2.94
N LEU A 81 -0.81 1.00 -3.71
CA LEU A 81 -1.27 0.64 -5.05
C LEU A 81 -1.86 -0.78 -5.15
N GLY A 82 -2.68 -1.15 -4.17
CA GLY A 82 -3.34 -2.45 -4.15
C GLY A 82 -2.47 -3.61 -3.68
N ARG A 83 -1.21 -3.38 -3.26
CA ARG A 83 -0.36 -4.39 -2.62
C ARG A 83 -0.05 -4.03 -1.17
N GLU A 84 -0.38 -4.94 -0.26
CA GLU A 84 0.05 -4.82 1.13
C GLU A 84 1.56 -5.08 1.25
N VAL A 85 2.24 -4.18 1.96
CA VAL A 85 3.66 -4.25 2.30
C VAL A 85 3.82 -4.23 3.82
N ASN A 86 4.78 -5.00 4.32
CA ASN A 86 5.17 -5.01 5.73
C ASN A 86 6.69 -5.12 5.86
N MET A 87 7.22 -4.79 7.03
CA MET A 87 8.67 -4.79 7.28
C MET A 87 9.28 -6.19 7.41
N MET A 88 8.46 -7.21 7.57
CA MET A 88 8.88 -8.61 7.65
C MET A 88 8.97 -9.29 6.28
N ASN A 89 8.58 -8.60 5.20
CA ASN A 89 8.40 -9.17 3.87
C ASN A 89 7.52 -10.44 3.87
N ASP A 90 6.56 -10.50 4.80
CA ASP A 90 5.60 -11.59 4.89
C ASP A 90 4.48 -11.38 3.86
N LEU A 91 4.11 -12.46 3.16
CA LEU A 91 3.02 -12.46 2.19
C LEU A 91 1.71 -12.98 2.77
N ALA A 92 1.70 -13.53 3.99
CA ALA A 92 0.51 -14.20 4.52
C ALA A 92 -0.69 -13.24 4.66
N SER A 93 -0.48 -12.03 5.17
CA SER A 93 -1.54 -11.01 5.31
C SER A 93 -2.09 -10.58 3.94
N GLU A 94 -1.20 -10.29 3.00
CA GLU A 94 -1.55 -9.88 1.64
C GLU A 94 -2.33 -10.98 0.90
N LEU A 95 -1.86 -12.23 0.98
CA LEU A 95 -2.55 -13.38 0.40
C LEU A 95 -3.93 -13.57 1.05
N GLY A 96 -4.03 -13.38 2.37
CA GLY A 96 -5.30 -13.40 3.09
C GLY A 96 -6.27 -12.32 2.60
N ARG A 97 -5.78 -11.09 2.38
CA ARG A 97 -6.55 -9.98 1.85
C ARG A 97 -7.07 -10.28 0.44
N ARG A 98 -6.19 -10.69 -0.47
CA ARG A 98 -6.56 -11.05 -1.86
C ARG A 98 -7.56 -12.19 -1.92
N LYS A 99 -7.38 -13.23 -1.10
CA LYS A 99 -8.36 -14.33 -0.98
C LYS A 99 -9.74 -13.80 -0.58
N ARG A 100 -9.82 -12.88 0.37
CA ARG A 100 -11.09 -12.25 0.78
C ARG A 100 -11.71 -11.41 -0.35
N THR A 101 -10.92 -10.61 -1.04
CA THR A 101 -11.41 -9.80 -2.18
C THR A 101 -11.93 -10.69 -3.30
N ALA A 102 -11.16 -11.72 -3.70
CA ALA A 102 -11.57 -12.69 -4.70
C ALA A 102 -12.82 -13.47 -4.27
N TRP A 103 -12.93 -13.83 -2.99
CA TRP A 103 -14.13 -14.46 -2.45
C TRP A 103 -15.35 -13.53 -2.53
N GLY A 104 -15.20 -12.26 -2.16
CA GLY A 104 -16.24 -11.25 -2.32
C GLY A 104 -16.70 -11.09 -3.77
N ALA A 105 -15.76 -11.05 -4.72
CA ALA A 105 -16.04 -11.01 -6.15
C ALA A 105 -16.74 -12.28 -6.65
N TYR A 106 -16.38 -13.45 -6.13
CA TYR A 106 -17.08 -14.69 -6.46
C TYR A 106 -18.52 -14.68 -5.93
N LYS A 107 -18.71 -14.20 -4.68
CA LYS A 107 -20.04 -14.11 -4.07
C LYS A 107 -20.99 -13.21 -4.84
N SER A 108 -20.51 -12.15 -5.50
CA SER A 108 -21.36 -11.27 -6.31
C SER A 108 -21.87 -11.93 -7.60
N ILE A 109 -21.16 -12.94 -8.12
CA ILE A 109 -21.55 -13.69 -9.34
C ILE A 109 -22.05 -15.11 -9.06
N GLU A 110 -22.09 -15.54 -7.80
CA GLU A 110 -22.26 -16.94 -7.40
C GLU A 110 -23.53 -17.57 -8.01
N ASP A 111 -24.67 -16.88 -7.90
CA ASP A 111 -25.95 -17.37 -8.41
C ASP A 111 -25.95 -17.51 -9.93
N VAL A 112 -25.37 -16.53 -10.64
CA VAL A 112 -25.25 -16.55 -12.10
C VAL A 112 -24.30 -17.67 -12.54
N ALA A 113 -23.15 -17.81 -11.86
CA ALA A 113 -22.16 -18.84 -12.15
C ALA A 113 -22.72 -20.26 -11.93
N LYS A 114 -23.51 -20.47 -10.86
CA LYS A 114 -24.16 -21.76 -10.57
C LYS A 114 -25.24 -22.13 -11.59
N ARG A 115 -26.02 -21.15 -12.07
CA ARG A 115 -27.08 -21.36 -13.08
C ARG A 115 -26.51 -21.55 -14.49
N THR A 116 -25.31 -21.05 -14.75
CA THR A 116 -24.66 -21.13 -16.06
C THR A 116 -24.14 -22.55 -16.32
N LYS A 117 -24.85 -23.29 -17.19
CA LYS A 117 -24.46 -24.64 -17.63
C LYS A 117 -23.27 -24.65 -18.59
N ASN A 118 -23.10 -23.59 -19.38
CA ASN A 118 -22.01 -23.48 -20.35
C ASN A 118 -20.68 -23.22 -19.62
N ILE A 119 -19.78 -24.20 -19.67
CA ILE A 119 -18.47 -24.12 -19.01
C ILE A 119 -17.64 -22.92 -19.46
N ARG A 120 -17.70 -22.54 -20.74
CA ARG A 120 -16.93 -21.41 -21.29
C ARG A 120 -17.44 -20.08 -20.73
N LEU A 121 -18.76 -19.91 -20.66
CA LEU A 121 -19.36 -18.70 -20.08
C LEU A 121 -19.09 -18.60 -18.58
N ARG A 122 -19.14 -19.73 -17.86
CA ARG A 122 -18.81 -19.77 -16.43
C ARG A 122 -17.34 -19.43 -16.16
N ALA A 123 -16.42 -19.96 -16.97
CA ALA A 123 -15.00 -19.61 -16.91
C ALA A 123 -14.77 -18.13 -17.26
N HIS A 124 -15.49 -17.61 -18.26
CA HIS A 124 -15.42 -16.20 -18.62
C HIS A 124 -15.85 -15.30 -17.46
N LEU A 125 -17.00 -15.56 -16.83
CA LEU A 125 -17.47 -14.84 -15.63
C LEU A 125 -16.44 -14.85 -14.49
N PHE A 126 -15.78 -15.99 -14.26
CA PHE A 126 -14.72 -16.08 -13.28
C PHE A 126 -13.50 -15.21 -13.67
N ASN A 127 -13.04 -15.31 -14.91
CA ASN A 127 -11.86 -14.60 -15.40
C ASN A 127 -12.06 -13.08 -15.49
N THR A 128 -13.29 -12.60 -15.67
CA THR A 128 -13.57 -11.15 -15.74
C THR A 128 -13.84 -10.52 -14.37
N THR A 129 -14.16 -11.32 -13.36
CA THR A 129 -14.65 -10.79 -12.06
C THR A 129 -13.78 -11.23 -10.89
N VAL A 130 -13.48 -12.53 -10.78
CA VAL A 130 -12.74 -13.09 -9.65
C VAL A 130 -11.24 -13.00 -9.86
N LEU A 131 -10.78 -13.34 -11.07
CA LEU A 131 -9.35 -13.32 -11.39
C LEU A 131 -8.74 -11.91 -11.21
N PRO A 132 -9.34 -10.82 -11.72
CA PRO A 132 -8.78 -9.49 -11.53
C PRO A 132 -8.73 -9.09 -10.05
N ALA A 133 -9.77 -9.39 -9.27
CA ALA A 133 -9.79 -9.15 -7.83
C ALA A 133 -8.72 -9.93 -7.05
N LEU A 134 -8.25 -11.06 -7.58
CA LEU A 134 -7.17 -11.86 -7.01
C LEU A 134 -5.78 -11.36 -7.44
N THR A 135 -5.66 -10.92 -8.69
CA THR A 135 -4.38 -10.60 -9.35
C THR A 135 -4.11 -9.11 -9.50
N GLU A 136 -4.99 -8.24 -9.02
CA GLU A 136 -4.75 -6.80 -8.97
C GLU A 136 -3.43 -6.54 -8.23
N ALA A 137 -2.61 -5.63 -8.76
CA ALA A 137 -1.31 -5.28 -8.21
C ALA A 137 -0.31 -6.45 -8.04
N SER A 138 -0.55 -7.59 -8.70
CA SER A 138 0.48 -8.63 -8.93
C SER A 138 1.09 -8.57 -10.33
N GLU A 139 0.78 -7.53 -11.10
CA GLU A 139 1.51 -7.24 -12.32
C GLU A 139 2.95 -6.85 -11.95
N THR A 140 3.86 -7.80 -12.16
CA THR A 140 5.32 -7.67 -12.21
C THR A 140 5.78 -8.34 -13.49
#